data_AF-A0A1M7DEI9-F1
#
_entry.id   AF-A0A1M7DEI9-F1
#
_cell.length_a   1.000
_cell.length_b   1.000
_cell.length_c   1.000
_cell.angle_alpha   90.00
_cell.angle_beta   90.00
_cell.angle_gamma   90.00
#
_symmetry.space_group_name_H-M   'P 1'
#
loop_
_entity.id
_entity.type
_entity.pdbx_description
1 polymer ?
#
loop_
_entity_poly.entity_id
_entity_poly.type
_entity_poly.pdbx_seq_one_letter_code
_entity_poly.pdbx_strand_id
1 'polypeptide(L)'
;MSFLNFEIKKICAGWFDAEFISNNKRVEISASDAWGNDSPKYFLQMISDILDNKVNTSYVVFDEEPGTYMVCIEKNDSDYSISILYSEFDDDLWTEAGLRGVLSKDKIKEIMPIDKEIFVESGFSFLAFARTVVRSFEEYSMNQYKETYEENWMDFPSTEFQYLSEQVKKLLSGFDMTFEEAFSNLCEKYGENFNWSLIGFSNQYFVEEAKKEIKPGHLLYGKTMNSVAKSESNDDVMFVMENERYVIIHLTYCKDGEVRYPTFLEFENLIEVMSFIEKEYVENYL
;
A
#
# COMPACT_ATOMS: atom_id res chain seq x y z
N MET A 1 -4.13 7.79 -12.13
CA MET A 1 -3.54 6.60 -11.46
C MET A 1 -4.44 6.29 -10.29
N SER A 2 -5.03 5.08 -10.25
CA SER A 2 -5.84 4.68 -9.11
C SER A 2 -4.92 4.23 -7.97
N PHE A 3 -5.41 4.39 -6.74
CA PHE A 3 -4.75 3.90 -5.54
C PHE A 3 -5.42 2.60 -5.12
N LEU A 4 -4.63 1.60 -4.71
CA LEU A 4 -5.15 0.33 -4.22
C LEU A 4 -4.35 -0.09 -2.99
N ASN A 5 -5.04 -0.22 -1.87
CA ASN A 5 -4.50 -0.69 -0.61
C ASN A 5 -5.09 -2.05 -0.23
N PHE A 6 -4.27 -2.80 0.49
CA PHE A 6 -4.64 -4.01 1.21
C PHE A 6 -4.39 -3.80 2.70
N GLU A 7 -5.34 -4.23 3.54
CA GLU A 7 -5.24 -4.20 5.00
C GLU A 7 -5.72 -5.54 5.58
N ILE A 8 -4.96 -6.14 6.48
CA ILE A 8 -5.44 -7.27 7.30
C ILE A 8 -6.21 -6.70 8.49
N LYS A 9 -7.51 -6.97 8.55
CA LYS A 9 -8.39 -6.50 9.64
C LYS A 9 -8.27 -7.37 10.88
N LYS A 10 -8.13 -8.68 10.67
CA LYS A 10 -8.09 -9.66 11.74
C LYS A 10 -7.41 -10.92 11.26
N ILE A 11 -6.67 -11.55 12.16
CA ILE A 11 -6.21 -12.93 12.00
C ILE A 11 -6.85 -13.79 13.07
N CYS A 12 -7.38 -14.94 12.67
CA CYS A 12 -7.91 -15.93 13.58
C CYS A 12 -7.65 -17.31 13.01
N ALA A 13 -6.97 -18.16 13.76
CA ALA A 13 -6.72 -19.53 13.36
C ALA A 13 -5.89 -19.79 12.07
N GLY A 14 -4.97 -18.88 11.72
CA GLY A 14 -4.21 -18.94 10.46
C GLY A 14 -4.96 -18.36 9.27
N TRP A 15 -6.19 -17.91 9.50
CA TRP A 15 -7.07 -17.22 8.56
C TRP A 15 -6.95 -15.72 8.72
N PHE A 16 -7.25 -14.97 7.67
CA PHE A 16 -7.40 -13.53 7.82
C PHE A 16 -8.64 -12.99 7.13
N ASP A 17 -9.18 -11.96 7.76
CA ASP A 17 -10.11 -11.02 7.17
C ASP A 17 -9.28 -9.88 6.58
N ALA A 18 -9.48 -9.57 5.31
CA ALA A 18 -8.77 -8.50 4.62
C ALA A 18 -9.70 -7.55 3.90
N GLU A 19 -9.28 -6.30 3.84
CA GLU A 19 -9.97 -5.23 3.14
C GLU A 19 -9.13 -4.76 1.95
N PHE A 20 -9.75 -4.67 0.77
CA PHE A 20 -9.19 -3.99 -0.39
C PHE A 20 -9.87 -2.63 -0.53
N ILE A 21 -9.05 -1.58 -0.59
CA ILE A 21 -9.50 -0.20 -0.56
C ILE A 21 -8.98 0.52 -1.80
N SER A 22 -9.89 1.11 -2.57
CA SER A 22 -9.51 1.98 -3.70
C SER A 22 -10.45 3.17 -3.81
N ASN A 23 -9.92 4.40 -3.82
CA ASN A 23 -10.63 5.67 -3.98
C ASN A 23 -11.97 5.76 -3.19
N ASN A 24 -13.06 5.23 -3.73
CA ASN A 24 -14.42 5.23 -3.15
C ASN A 24 -15.05 3.82 -3.00
N LYS A 25 -14.26 2.76 -3.16
CA LYS A 25 -14.68 1.36 -3.09
C LYS A 25 -13.91 0.66 -1.97
N ARG A 26 -14.62 -0.17 -1.24
CA ARG A 26 -14.08 -1.07 -0.22
C ARG A 26 -14.74 -2.42 -0.39
N VAL A 27 -13.95 -3.47 -0.28
CA VAL A 27 -14.44 -4.84 -0.24
C VAL A 27 -13.69 -5.57 0.85
N GLU A 28 -14.43 -6.24 1.71
CA GLU A 28 -13.89 -7.10 2.74
C GLU A 28 -14.08 -8.55 2.28
N ILE A 29 -13.04 -9.36 2.46
CA ILE A 29 -13.08 -10.80 2.19
C ILE A 29 -12.50 -11.54 3.37
N SER A 30 -12.96 -12.78 3.57
CA SER A 30 -12.44 -13.69 4.58
C SER A 30 -11.87 -14.94 3.90
N ALA A 31 -10.93 -15.60 4.56
CA ALA A 31 -10.41 -16.91 4.18
C ALA A 31 -10.61 -17.89 5.34
N SER A 32 -11.81 -18.43 5.54
CA SER A 32 -12.15 -19.41 6.57
C SER A 32 -11.99 -20.87 6.11
N ASP A 33 -11.53 -21.74 7.02
CA ASP A 33 -11.65 -23.21 7.11
C ASP A 33 -11.76 -24.14 5.85
N ALA A 34 -11.26 -23.77 4.69
CA ALA A 34 -11.07 -24.76 3.62
C ALA A 34 -9.83 -25.64 3.87
N TRP A 35 -9.97 -26.79 4.55
CA TRP A 35 -9.28 -28.06 4.24
C TRP A 35 -7.76 -28.01 3.91
N GLY A 36 -6.98 -27.17 4.60
CA GLY A 36 -5.53 -27.01 4.38
C GLY A 36 -5.13 -25.99 3.30
N ASN A 37 -6.06 -25.11 2.92
CA ASN A 37 -5.83 -23.97 2.04
C ASN A 37 -5.11 -22.84 2.77
N ASP A 38 -3.80 -22.72 2.60
CA ASP A 38 -3.05 -21.59 3.13
C ASP A 38 -3.21 -20.36 2.23
N SER A 39 -4.42 -19.78 2.19
CA SER A 39 -4.73 -18.56 1.42
C SER A 39 -3.72 -17.43 1.69
N PRO A 40 -3.27 -17.20 2.94
CA PRO A 40 -2.24 -16.19 3.19
C PRO A 40 -0.92 -16.46 2.48
N LYS A 41 -0.40 -17.70 2.60
CA LYS A 41 0.78 -18.13 1.87
C LYS A 41 0.61 -18.00 0.37
N TYR A 42 -0.51 -18.46 -0.17
CA TYR A 42 -0.77 -18.45 -1.61
C TYR A 42 -0.94 -17.04 -2.15
N PHE A 43 -1.52 -16.14 -1.37
CA PHE A 43 -1.64 -14.73 -1.73
C PHE A 43 -0.27 -14.05 -1.80
N LEU A 44 0.60 -14.29 -0.81
CA LEU A 44 1.99 -13.80 -0.85
C LEU A 44 2.75 -14.36 -2.05
N GLN A 45 2.65 -15.67 -2.31
CA GLN A 45 3.28 -16.33 -3.47
C GLN A 45 2.79 -15.75 -4.79
N MET A 46 1.48 -15.53 -4.94
CA MET A 46 0.90 -14.93 -6.14
C MET A 46 1.50 -13.56 -6.45
N ILE A 47 1.60 -12.68 -5.44
CA ILE A 47 2.16 -11.34 -5.63
C ILE A 47 3.64 -11.44 -6.02
N SER A 48 4.40 -12.29 -5.32
CA SER A 48 5.82 -12.52 -5.63
C SER A 48 6.05 -13.05 -7.05
N ASP A 49 5.24 -14.00 -7.50
CA ASP A 49 5.38 -14.59 -8.83
C ASP A 49 5.05 -13.60 -9.95
N ILE A 50 4.10 -12.69 -9.71
CA ILE A 50 3.78 -11.61 -10.64
C ILE A 50 4.88 -10.54 -10.66
N LEU A 51 5.43 -10.16 -9.50
CA LEU A 51 6.57 -9.22 -9.41
C LEU A 51 7.80 -9.75 -10.14
N ASP A 52 8.08 -11.05 -10.03
CA ASP A 52 9.17 -11.71 -10.75
C ASP A 52 8.92 -11.88 -12.26
N ASN A 53 7.70 -11.56 -12.74
CA ASN A 53 7.25 -11.87 -14.10
C ASN A 53 7.27 -13.36 -14.44
N LYS A 54 7.09 -14.25 -13.44
CA LYS A 54 6.95 -15.69 -13.69
C LYS A 54 5.60 -16.00 -14.34
N VAL A 55 4.58 -15.24 -13.96
CA VAL A 55 3.21 -15.36 -14.46
C VAL A 55 2.64 -13.98 -14.74
N ASN A 56 1.76 -13.87 -15.75
CA ASN A 56 1.03 -12.64 -16.05
C ASN A 56 -0.36 -12.63 -15.42
N THR A 57 -0.91 -13.79 -15.06
CA THR A 57 -2.25 -13.92 -14.50
C THR A 57 -2.22 -14.99 -13.43
N SER A 58 -2.83 -14.74 -12.29
CA SER A 58 -2.93 -15.71 -11.21
C SER A 58 -4.16 -15.46 -10.37
N TYR A 59 -4.66 -16.50 -9.72
CA TYR A 59 -5.73 -16.39 -8.74
C TYR A 59 -5.43 -17.20 -7.48
N VAL A 60 -6.01 -16.75 -6.37
CA VAL A 60 -6.02 -17.44 -5.08
C VAL A 60 -7.44 -17.48 -4.55
N VAL A 61 -7.81 -18.63 -4.00
CA VAL A 61 -9.11 -18.88 -3.38
C VAL A 61 -9.06 -18.48 -1.90
N PHE A 62 -10.08 -17.74 -1.50
CA PHE A 62 -10.38 -17.26 -0.17
C PHE A 62 -11.74 -17.83 0.20
N ASP A 63 -11.74 -18.99 0.83
CA ASP A 63 -12.99 -19.68 1.13
C ASP A 63 -13.75 -18.98 2.26
N GLU A 64 -15.07 -18.91 2.20
CA GLU A 64 -15.92 -18.29 3.23
C GLU A 64 -17.23 -19.06 3.36
N GLU A 65 -17.37 -19.99 4.30
CA GLU A 65 -18.64 -20.72 4.43
C GLU A 65 -19.81 -19.81 4.91
N PRO A 66 -20.89 -19.59 4.12
CA PRO A 66 -21.16 -20.13 2.78
C PRO A 66 -20.63 -19.25 1.62
N GLY A 67 -19.96 -19.90 0.66
CA GLY A 67 -19.43 -19.28 -0.54
C GLY A 67 -17.91 -19.12 -0.56
N THR A 68 -17.41 -18.49 -1.62
CA THR A 68 -15.96 -18.44 -1.85
C THR A 68 -15.59 -17.21 -2.65
N TYR A 69 -14.57 -16.49 -2.18
CA TYR A 69 -13.94 -15.40 -2.92
C TYR A 69 -12.76 -15.90 -3.74
N MET A 70 -12.54 -15.27 -4.90
CA MET A 70 -11.33 -15.46 -5.69
C MET A 70 -10.69 -14.11 -5.96
N VAL A 71 -9.47 -13.94 -5.47
CA VAL A 71 -8.65 -12.77 -5.79
C VAL A 71 -7.83 -13.09 -7.03
N CYS A 72 -8.11 -12.37 -8.12
CA CYS A 72 -7.46 -12.51 -9.41
C CYS A 72 -6.58 -11.29 -9.67
N ILE A 73 -5.33 -11.51 -10.08
CA ILE A 73 -4.44 -10.43 -10.53
C ILE A 73 -4.01 -10.73 -11.96
N GLU A 74 -4.15 -9.73 -12.83
CA GLU A 74 -3.79 -9.81 -14.24
C GLU A 74 -2.86 -8.65 -14.60
N LYS A 75 -1.76 -8.97 -15.27
CA LYS A 75 -0.77 -8.05 -15.80
C LYS A 75 -0.93 -8.01 -17.33
N ASN A 76 -1.25 -6.83 -17.85
CA ASN A 76 -1.40 -6.57 -19.28
C ASN A 76 -0.37 -5.51 -19.69
N ASP A 77 0.66 -5.92 -20.43
CA ASP A 77 1.82 -5.09 -20.79
C ASP A 77 2.48 -4.43 -19.56
N SER A 78 2.16 -3.16 -19.32
CA SER A 78 2.67 -2.34 -18.20
C SER A 78 1.61 -2.00 -17.16
N ASP A 79 0.37 -2.46 -17.34
CA ASP A 79 -0.76 -2.21 -16.45
C ASP A 79 -1.14 -3.46 -15.66
N TYR A 80 -1.77 -3.25 -14.53
CA TYR A 80 -2.23 -4.30 -13.63
C TYR A 80 -3.69 -4.09 -13.30
N SER A 81 -4.43 -5.18 -13.25
CA SER A 81 -5.79 -5.22 -12.73
C SER A 81 -5.92 -6.26 -11.65
N ILE A 82 -6.70 -5.92 -10.62
CA ILE A 82 -7.16 -6.86 -9.61
C ILE A 82 -8.67 -7.02 -9.75
N SER A 83 -9.17 -8.23 -9.55
CA SER A 83 -10.61 -8.50 -9.48
C SER A 83 -10.89 -9.45 -8.34
N ILE A 84 -11.98 -9.20 -7.62
CA ILE A 84 -12.50 -10.13 -6.62
C ILE A 84 -13.81 -10.67 -7.14
N LEU A 85 -13.83 -11.98 -7.34
CA LEU A 85 -15.01 -12.74 -7.75
C LEU A 85 -15.61 -13.40 -6.51
N TYR A 86 -16.92 -13.57 -6.50
CA TYR A 86 -17.65 -14.28 -5.47
C TYR A 86 -18.52 -15.37 -6.10
N SER A 87 -18.53 -16.53 -5.46
CA SER A 87 -19.46 -17.62 -5.72
C SER A 87 -20.23 -17.94 -4.44
N GLU A 88 -21.52 -18.27 -4.58
CA GLU A 88 -22.35 -18.80 -3.48
C GLU A 88 -22.06 -20.28 -3.17
N PHE A 89 -21.26 -20.93 -4.02
CA PHE A 89 -20.84 -22.32 -3.83
C PHE A 89 -19.53 -22.38 -3.07
N ASP A 90 -19.40 -23.34 -2.16
CA ASP A 90 -18.15 -23.66 -1.49
C ASP A 90 -17.17 -24.34 -2.46
N ASP A 91 -15.87 -24.20 -2.19
CA ASP A 91 -14.77 -24.70 -3.02
C ASP A 91 -14.75 -26.23 -3.18
N ASP A 92 -15.32 -26.97 -2.22
CA ASP A 92 -15.53 -28.43 -2.23
C ASP A 92 -16.26 -28.95 -3.47
N LEU A 93 -17.02 -28.09 -4.15
CA LEU A 93 -17.75 -28.45 -5.37
C LEU A 93 -16.89 -28.31 -6.64
N TRP A 94 -15.66 -27.81 -6.54
CA TRP A 94 -14.86 -27.34 -7.68
C TRP A 94 -13.63 -28.21 -7.95
N THR A 95 -13.82 -29.50 -8.24
CA THR A 95 -12.71 -30.46 -8.44
C THR A 95 -11.74 -30.12 -9.59
N GLU A 96 -12.15 -29.29 -10.54
CA GLU A 96 -11.32 -28.85 -11.67
C GLU A 96 -10.51 -27.58 -11.36
N ALA A 97 -10.94 -26.80 -10.37
CA ALA A 97 -10.29 -25.59 -9.91
C ALA A 97 -9.41 -25.92 -8.71
N GLY A 98 -8.12 -25.66 -8.79
CA GLY A 98 -7.28 -25.69 -7.59
C GLY A 98 -7.59 -24.48 -6.68
N LEU A 99 -7.14 -24.54 -5.43
CA LEU A 99 -7.17 -23.43 -4.47
C LEU A 99 -6.36 -22.18 -4.94
N ARG A 100 -5.59 -22.35 -6.01
CA ARG A 100 -4.82 -21.33 -6.70
C ARG A 100 -4.52 -21.79 -8.12
N GLY A 101 -4.19 -20.86 -9.01
CA GLY A 101 -3.70 -21.24 -10.33
C GLY A 101 -3.33 -20.07 -11.23
N VAL A 102 -2.82 -20.41 -12.41
CA VAL A 102 -2.39 -19.46 -13.45
C VAL A 102 -3.46 -19.39 -14.52
N LEU A 103 -4.60 -18.76 -14.19
CA LEU A 103 -5.72 -18.55 -15.11
C LEU A 103 -6.13 -17.09 -15.08
N SER A 104 -6.62 -16.60 -16.23
CA SER A 104 -7.28 -15.30 -16.31
C SER A 104 -8.66 -15.37 -15.64
N LYS A 105 -9.17 -14.20 -15.26
CA LYS A 105 -10.53 -14.07 -14.72
C LYS A 105 -11.59 -14.65 -15.66
N ASP A 106 -11.44 -14.42 -16.97
CA ASP A 106 -12.39 -14.93 -17.96
C ASP A 106 -12.36 -16.46 -18.03
N LYS A 107 -11.17 -17.08 -17.90
CA LYS A 107 -11.06 -18.53 -17.83
C LYS A 107 -11.63 -19.12 -16.55
N ILE A 108 -11.47 -18.44 -15.42
CA ILE A 108 -12.11 -18.83 -14.15
C ILE A 108 -13.63 -18.86 -14.32
N LYS A 109 -14.23 -17.83 -14.92
CA LYS A 109 -15.67 -17.76 -15.19
C LYS A 109 -16.20 -18.84 -16.15
N GLU A 110 -15.35 -19.44 -16.98
CA GLU A 110 -15.72 -20.56 -17.86
C GLU A 110 -15.81 -21.90 -17.11
N ILE A 111 -15.04 -22.07 -16.04
CA ILE A 111 -14.88 -23.36 -15.33
C ILE A 111 -15.51 -23.37 -13.93
N MET A 112 -15.79 -22.20 -13.36
CA MET A 112 -16.37 -22.05 -12.02
C MET A 112 -17.68 -21.24 -12.08
N PRO A 113 -18.67 -21.57 -11.24
CA PRO A 113 -19.93 -20.83 -11.16
C PRO A 113 -19.71 -19.49 -10.42
N ILE A 114 -19.41 -18.43 -11.15
CA ILE A 114 -19.21 -17.10 -10.57
C ILE A 114 -20.54 -16.33 -10.55
N ASP A 115 -21.03 -16.02 -9.35
CA ASP A 115 -22.26 -15.25 -9.16
C ASP A 115 -22.04 -13.76 -9.36
N LYS A 116 -20.93 -13.23 -8.84
CA LYS A 116 -20.67 -11.80 -8.82
C LYS A 116 -19.20 -11.47 -9.00
N GLU A 117 -18.95 -10.35 -9.67
CA GLU A 117 -17.67 -9.65 -9.64
C GLU A 117 -17.83 -8.44 -8.73
N ILE A 118 -17.39 -8.58 -7.49
CA ILE A 118 -17.70 -7.64 -6.40
C ILE A 118 -16.71 -6.46 -6.34
N PHE A 119 -15.52 -6.65 -6.90
CA PHE A 119 -14.49 -5.61 -6.94
C PHE A 119 -13.64 -5.73 -8.20
N VAL A 120 -13.37 -4.58 -8.83
CA VAL A 120 -12.47 -4.46 -9.98
C VAL A 120 -11.75 -3.14 -9.88
N GLU A 121 -10.42 -3.19 -9.97
CA GLU A 121 -9.56 -2.02 -9.98
C GLU A 121 -8.39 -2.22 -10.95
N SER A 122 -7.98 -1.14 -11.63
CA SER A 122 -6.93 -1.15 -12.66
C SER A 122 -6.22 0.19 -12.75
N GLY A 123 -5.02 0.27 -13.30
CA GLY A 123 -4.30 1.54 -13.43
C GLY A 123 -3.67 2.02 -12.12
N PHE A 124 -3.35 1.08 -11.22
CA PHE A 124 -2.65 1.30 -9.96
C PHE A 124 -1.19 0.85 -10.05
N SER A 125 -0.34 1.37 -9.16
CA SER A 125 1.04 0.89 -9.03
C SER A 125 1.07 -0.47 -8.32
N PHE A 126 1.42 -1.53 -9.04
CA PHE A 126 1.50 -2.87 -8.46
C PHE A 126 2.56 -2.99 -7.36
N LEU A 127 3.69 -2.28 -7.51
CA LEU A 127 4.73 -2.23 -6.47
C LEU A 127 4.23 -1.52 -5.21
N ALA A 128 3.46 -0.43 -5.35
CA ALA A 128 2.85 0.25 -4.20
C ALA A 128 1.82 -0.64 -3.50
N PHE A 129 0.99 -1.35 -4.27
CA PHE A 129 0.05 -2.34 -3.74
C PHE A 129 0.78 -3.46 -2.98
N ALA A 130 1.82 -4.06 -3.57
CA ALA A 130 2.62 -5.11 -2.92
C ALA A 130 3.27 -4.62 -1.61
N ARG A 131 3.70 -3.35 -1.55
CA ARG A 131 4.19 -2.72 -0.31
C ARG A 131 3.11 -2.67 0.78
N THR A 132 1.86 -2.39 0.44
CA THR A 132 0.75 -2.36 1.41
C THR A 132 0.45 -3.75 1.96
N VAL A 133 0.60 -4.79 1.12
CA VAL A 133 0.51 -6.18 1.54
C VAL A 133 1.63 -6.52 2.53
N VAL A 134 2.90 -6.22 2.18
CA VAL A 134 4.03 -6.46 3.09
C VAL A 134 3.84 -5.77 4.43
N ARG A 135 3.45 -4.49 4.43
CA ARG A 135 3.18 -3.73 5.68
C ARG A 135 2.08 -4.38 6.52
N SER A 136 1.02 -4.87 5.89
CA SER A 136 -0.09 -5.53 6.61
C SER A 136 0.35 -6.84 7.26
N PHE A 137 1.22 -7.62 6.60
CA PHE A 137 1.76 -8.86 7.17
C PHE A 137 2.88 -8.63 8.19
N GLU A 138 3.58 -7.48 8.14
CA GLU A 138 4.71 -7.17 9.02
C GLU A 138 4.32 -7.16 10.51
N GLU A 139 3.14 -6.63 10.85
CA GLU A 139 2.61 -6.68 12.22
C GLU A 139 2.55 -8.12 12.74
N TYR A 140 2.05 -9.04 11.93
CA TYR A 140 1.89 -10.46 12.28
C TYR A 140 3.18 -11.27 12.20
N SER A 141 4.24 -10.71 11.63
CA SER A 141 5.57 -11.34 11.63
C SER A 141 6.30 -11.19 12.97
N MET A 142 5.85 -10.27 13.84
CA MET A 142 6.43 -10.05 15.17
C MET A 142 6.03 -11.16 16.13
N ASN A 143 6.97 -11.63 16.96
CA ASN A 143 6.77 -12.80 17.84
C ASN A 143 5.43 -12.84 18.60
N GLN A 144 4.98 -11.72 19.17
CA GLN A 144 3.74 -11.67 19.95
C GLN A 144 2.46 -11.98 19.12
N TYR A 145 2.44 -11.57 17.85
CA TYR A 145 1.29 -11.78 16.95
C TYR A 145 1.49 -13.03 16.10
N LYS A 146 2.74 -13.37 15.82
CA LYS A 146 3.14 -14.63 15.22
C LYS A 146 2.70 -15.82 16.07
N GLU A 147 2.87 -15.75 17.40
CA GLU A 147 2.29 -16.73 18.31
C GLU A 147 0.76 -16.82 18.18
N THR A 148 0.05 -15.71 18.04
CA THR A 148 -1.42 -15.72 17.81
C THR A 148 -1.80 -16.38 16.48
N TYR A 149 -0.97 -16.21 15.44
CA TYR A 149 -1.13 -16.88 14.16
C TYR A 149 -0.88 -18.40 14.31
N GLU A 150 0.26 -18.77 14.91
CA GLU A 150 0.81 -20.12 15.00
C GLU A 150 0.20 -20.97 16.13
N GLU A 151 -0.51 -20.38 17.09
CA GLU A 151 -1.31 -21.09 18.12
C GLU A 151 -2.46 -21.91 17.50
N ASN A 152 -2.62 -21.85 16.18
CA ASN A 152 -3.68 -22.46 15.43
C ASN A 152 -3.17 -23.19 14.19
N TRP A 153 -4.08 -23.71 13.35
CA TRP A 153 -3.87 -24.88 12.49
C TRP A 153 -2.81 -24.72 11.38
N MET A 154 -2.25 -23.52 11.17
CA MET A 154 -1.22 -23.23 10.17
C MET A 154 -0.12 -22.30 10.70
N ASP A 155 1.11 -22.59 10.29
CA ASP A 155 2.27 -21.75 10.60
C ASP A 155 2.21 -20.42 9.85
N PHE A 156 2.73 -19.34 10.43
CA PHE A 156 2.88 -18.08 9.70
C PHE A 156 3.78 -18.30 8.47
N PRO A 157 3.39 -17.84 7.25
CA PRO A 157 4.10 -18.08 6.00
C PRO A 157 5.40 -17.26 5.92
N SER A 158 6.33 -17.56 6.84
CA SER A 158 7.54 -16.78 7.09
C SER A 158 8.44 -16.74 5.87
N THR A 159 8.53 -17.85 5.13
CA THR A 159 9.37 -17.95 3.93
C THR A 159 8.82 -17.08 2.80
N GLU A 160 7.53 -17.18 2.53
CA GLU A 160 6.84 -16.39 1.50
C GLU A 160 6.84 -14.90 1.84
N PHE A 161 6.57 -14.57 3.10
CA PHE A 161 6.60 -13.20 3.60
C PHE A 161 7.99 -12.59 3.47
N GLN A 162 9.04 -13.29 3.90
CA GLN A 162 10.42 -12.81 3.76
C GLN A 162 10.80 -12.63 2.29
N TYR A 163 10.44 -13.58 1.43
CA TYR A 163 10.73 -13.50 0.01
C TYR A 163 10.07 -12.28 -0.66
N LEU A 164 8.77 -12.07 -0.43
CA LEU A 164 8.05 -10.90 -0.94
C LEU A 164 8.62 -9.60 -0.35
N SER A 165 8.93 -9.58 0.95
CA SER A 165 9.50 -8.41 1.63
C SER A 165 10.86 -8.03 1.03
N GLU A 166 11.73 -9.00 0.79
CA GLU A 166 13.04 -8.79 0.15
C GLU A 166 12.89 -8.34 -1.31
N GLN A 167 11.95 -8.90 -2.06
CA GLN A 167 11.64 -8.46 -3.42
C GLN A 167 11.16 -7.02 -3.45
N VAL A 168 10.15 -6.67 -2.64
CA VAL A 168 9.60 -5.31 -2.55
C VAL A 168 10.72 -4.36 -2.11
N LYS A 169 11.50 -4.73 -1.10
CA LYS A 169 12.66 -3.94 -0.65
C LYS A 169 13.68 -3.77 -1.78
N LYS A 170 14.03 -4.83 -2.51
CA LYS A 170 15.00 -4.79 -3.61
C LYS A 170 14.49 -3.99 -4.80
N LEU A 171 13.21 -4.06 -5.12
CA LEU A 171 12.60 -3.28 -6.19
C LEU A 171 12.56 -1.82 -5.78
N LEU A 172 12.10 -1.51 -4.56
CA LEU A 172 12.17 -0.17 -3.98
C LEU A 172 13.61 0.34 -3.87
N SER A 173 14.60 -0.53 -3.61
CA SER A 173 16.02 -0.17 -3.56
C SER A 173 16.70 -0.16 -4.95
N GLY A 174 16.14 -0.84 -5.94
CA GLY A 174 16.46 -0.65 -7.36
C GLY A 174 15.89 0.66 -7.89
N PHE A 175 14.91 1.20 -7.14
CA PHE A 175 14.44 2.57 -7.13
C PHE A 175 14.99 3.35 -5.92
N ASP A 176 16.16 2.96 -5.32
CA ASP A 176 16.82 3.73 -4.22
C ASP A 176 17.27 5.06 -4.79
N MET A 177 16.31 5.93 -4.89
CA MET A 177 16.50 7.33 -4.96
C MET A 177 16.24 7.77 -3.52
N THR A 178 17.30 8.11 -2.81
CA THR A 178 17.19 8.81 -1.53
C THR A 178 16.33 10.06 -1.72
N PHE A 179 15.76 10.60 -0.64
CA PHE A 179 15.04 11.86 -0.71
C PHE A 179 15.91 12.95 -1.37
N GLU A 180 17.19 12.99 -1.01
CA GLU A 180 18.18 13.92 -1.55
C GLU A 180 18.42 13.71 -3.05
N GLU A 181 18.55 12.48 -3.53
CA GLU A 181 18.69 12.20 -4.96
C GLU A 181 17.42 12.54 -5.73
N ALA A 182 16.24 12.23 -5.18
CA ALA A 182 14.96 12.52 -5.83
C ALA A 182 14.71 14.00 -5.96
N PHE A 183 15.01 14.73 -4.88
CA PHE A 183 14.93 16.17 -4.86
C PHE A 183 15.98 16.81 -5.78
N SER A 184 17.22 16.30 -5.78
CA SER A 184 18.28 16.80 -6.66
C SER A 184 17.92 16.63 -8.13
N ASN A 185 17.27 15.53 -8.51
CA ASN A 185 16.79 15.33 -9.88
C ASN A 185 15.76 16.40 -10.31
N LEU A 186 14.86 16.81 -9.42
CA LEU A 186 13.92 17.92 -9.70
C LEU A 186 14.67 19.26 -9.83
N CYS A 187 15.62 19.54 -8.94
CA CYS A 187 16.48 20.73 -9.02
C CYS A 187 17.28 20.78 -10.33
N GLU A 188 17.88 19.65 -10.75
CA GLU A 188 18.64 19.57 -12.00
C GLU A 188 17.72 19.73 -13.23
N LYS A 189 16.53 19.12 -13.19
CA LYS A 189 15.56 19.18 -14.29
C LYS A 189 15.03 20.59 -14.54
N TYR A 190 14.72 21.33 -13.48
CA TYR A 190 14.06 22.65 -13.58
C TYR A 190 15.01 23.83 -13.33
N GLY A 191 16.23 23.56 -12.86
CA GLY A 191 17.28 24.55 -12.65
C GLY A 191 16.94 25.58 -11.57
N GLU A 192 17.49 26.77 -11.70
CA GLU A 192 17.35 27.87 -10.73
C GLU A 192 15.90 28.35 -10.52
N ASN A 193 14.98 27.97 -11.40
CA ASN A 193 13.56 28.36 -11.29
C ASN A 193 12.76 27.41 -10.39
N PHE A 194 13.28 26.22 -10.04
CA PHE A 194 12.59 25.29 -9.17
C PHE A 194 12.33 25.94 -7.81
N ASN A 195 11.07 25.95 -7.40
CA ASN A 195 10.62 26.75 -6.26
C ASN A 195 10.64 26.01 -4.92
N TRP A 196 11.36 24.90 -4.81
CA TRP A 196 11.56 24.19 -3.55
C TRP A 196 13.05 24.15 -3.20
N SER A 197 13.33 24.26 -1.90
CA SER A 197 14.70 24.19 -1.34
C SER A 197 14.84 23.05 -0.34
N LEU A 198 15.99 22.37 -0.36
CA LEU A 198 16.35 21.40 0.67
C LEU A 198 16.56 22.09 2.02
N ILE A 199 16.03 21.49 3.07
CA ILE A 199 16.34 21.83 4.45
C ILE A 199 17.34 20.79 4.97
N GLY A 200 18.48 21.24 5.50
CA GLY A 200 19.40 20.31 6.16
C GLY A 200 18.75 19.65 7.36
N PHE A 201 18.88 18.33 7.51
CA PHE A 201 18.27 17.53 8.58
C PHE A 201 18.57 18.02 10.02
N SER A 202 19.66 18.74 10.22
CA SER A 202 20.01 19.35 11.51
C SER A 202 19.16 20.57 11.86
N ASN A 203 18.41 21.11 10.91
CA ASN A 203 17.55 22.27 11.09
C ASN A 203 16.22 21.86 11.72
N GLN A 204 16.05 22.20 12.99
CA GLN A 204 14.85 21.91 13.77
C GLN A 204 13.84 23.06 13.75
N TYR A 205 14.13 24.18 13.09
CA TYR A 205 13.28 25.38 13.13
C TYR A 205 11.83 25.08 12.70
N PHE A 206 11.65 24.43 11.55
CA PHE A 206 10.32 24.12 11.05
C PHE A 206 9.61 23.04 11.86
N VAL A 207 10.35 22.09 12.43
CA VAL A 207 9.81 21.10 13.37
C VAL A 207 9.28 21.80 14.62
N GLU A 208 9.98 22.81 15.13
CA GLU A 208 9.55 23.60 16.28
C GLU A 208 8.34 24.49 15.95
N GLU A 209 8.29 25.11 14.76
CA GLU A 209 7.11 25.87 14.32
C GLU A 209 5.88 24.97 14.15
N ALA A 210 6.02 23.82 13.46
CA ALA A 210 4.95 22.84 13.34
C ALA A 210 4.43 22.39 14.72
N LYS A 211 5.31 22.12 15.69
CA LYS A 211 4.93 21.76 17.06
C LYS A 211 4.18 22.86 17.81
N LYS A 212 4.43 24.14 17.52
CA LYS A 212 3.71 25.27 18.13
C LYS A 212 2.30 25.41 17.56
N GLU A 213 2.14 25.14 16.28
CA GLU A 213 0.86 25.30 15.58
C GLU A 213 -0.06 24.08 15.71
N ILE A 214 0.50 22.87 15.72
CA ILE A 214 -0.25 21.62 15.83
C ILE A 214 -0.76 21.45 17.28
N LYS A 215 -2.07 21.64 17.46
CA LYS A 215 -2.73 21.58 18.78
C LYS A 215 -3.26 20.19 19.12
N PRO A 216 -3.51 19.89 20.41
CA PRO A 216 -4.23 18.69 20.82
C PRO A 216 -5.55 18.55 20.04
N GLY A 217 -5.78 17.38 19.45
CA GLY A 217 -6.93 17.10 18.59
C GLY A 217 -6.65 17.22 17.09
N HIS A 218 -5.51 17.76 16.68
CA HIS A 218 -5.04 17.69 15.30
C HIS A 218 -4.50 16.29 14.97
N LEU A 219 -4.65 15.83 13.73
CA LEU A 219 -4.25 14.47 13.30
C LEU A 219 -2.75 14.21 13.44
N LEU A 220 -1.94 15.25 13.27
CA LEU A 220 -0.49 15.20 13.43
C LEU A 220 -0.02 15.44 14.88
N TYR A 221 -0.93 15.64 15.83
CA TYR A 221 -0.55 15.94 17.22
C TYR A 221 0.20 14.77 17.85
N GLY A 222 1.39 15.06 18.39
CA GLY A 222 2.25 14.06 19.04
C GLY A 222 3.02 13.14 18.09
N LYS A 223 2.97 13.37 16.77
CA LYS A 223 3.76 12.59 15.79
C LYS A 223 5.21 13.07 15.74
N THR A 224 6.14 12.13 15.60
CA THR A 224 7.56 12.41 15.36
C THR A 224 7.77 12.69 13.88
N MET A 225 8.44 13.80 13.56
CA MET A 225 8.70 14.22 12.18
C MET A 225 9.99 15.02 12.06
N ASN A 226 10.64 14.95 10.89
CA ASN A 226 11.81 15.76 10.53
C ASN A 226 11.51 16.55 9.25
N SER A 227 11.80 17.86 9.23
CA SER A 227 11.64 18.68 8.03
C SER A 227 12.78 18.44 7.04
N VAL A 228 12.45 18.36 5.75
CA VAL A 228 13.41 17.97 4.69
C VAL A 228 13.44 18.92 3.47
N ALA A 229 12.35 19.64 3.19
CA ALA A 229 12.33 20.69 2.16
C ALA A 229 11.25 21.74 2.45
N LYS A 230 11.40 22.93 1.85
CA LYS A 230 10.45 24.04 1.97
C LYS A 230 10.23 24.69 0.61
N SER A 231 8.97 25.01 0.33
CA SER A 231 8.58 25.80 -0.84
C SER A 231 9.03 27.25 -0.64
N GLU A 232 9.62 27.85 -1.66
CA GLU A 232 9.97 29.26 -1.70
C GLU A 232 8.81 30.13 -2.20
N SER A 233 7.74 29.52 -2.70
CA SER A 233 6.57 30.24 -3.22
C SER A 233 5.43 30.41 -2.22
N ASN A 234 5.41 29.59 -1.16
CA ASN A 234 4.39 29.64 -0.12
C ASN A 234 4.96 29.12 1.22
N ASP A 235 4.10 28.95 2.22
CA ASP A 235 4.49 28.50 3.56
C ASP A 235 4.49 26.97 3.73
N ASP A 236 4.55 26.22 2.62
CA ASP A 236 4.59 24.75 2.66
C ASP A 236 5.97 24.23 3.04
N VAL A 237 5.96 23.28 3.99
CA VAL A 237 7.15 22.57 4.44
C VAL A 237 6.88 21.08 4.40
N MET A 238 7.83 20.34 3.82
CA MET A 238 7.80 18.89 3.72
C MET A 238 8.51 18.25 4.91
N PHE A 239 7.87 17.23 5.47
CA PHE A 239 8.33 16.45 6.60
C PHE A 239 8.34 14.97 6.27
N VAL A 240 9.29 14.25 6.88
CA VAL A 240 9.34 12.79 6.91
C VAL A 240 8.91 12.33 8.28
N MET A 241 7.94 11.43 8.31
CA MET A 241 7.47 10.73 9.51
C MET A 241 8.08 9.32 9.59
N GLU A 242 7.83 8.65 10.72
CA GLU A 242 8.13 7.22 10.86
C GLU A 242 7.50 6.40 9.71
N ASN A 243 8.20 5.33 9.31
CA ASN A 243 7.85 4.43 8.21
C ASN A 243 7.89 5.06 6.80
N GLU A 244 8.71 6.12 6.62
CA GLU A 244 8.91 6.81 5.33
C GLU A 244 7.62 7.36 4.71
N ARG A 245 6.69 7.81 5.57
CA ARG A 245 5.56 8.62 5.13
C ARG A 245 5.98 10.07 5.06
N TYR A 246 5.42 10.78 4.09
CA TYR A 246 5.77 12.17 3.84
C TYR A 246 4.53 13.04 4.07
N VAL A 247 4.74 14.20 4.66
CA VAL A 247 3.67 15.16 4.90
C VAL A 247 4.12 16.53 4.45
N ILE A 248 3.29 17.23 3.69
CA ILE A 248 3.47 18.66 3.41
C ILE A 248 2.51 19.42 4.33
N ILE A 249 3.05 20.29 5.18
CA ILE A 249 2.29 21.11 6.11
C ILE A 249 2.39 22.56 5.65
N HIS A 250 1.25 23.22 5.51
CA HIS A 250 1.18 24.66 5.25
C HIS A 250 1.26 25.40 6.59
N LEU A 251 2.44 25.92 6.94
CA LEU A 251 2.64 26.63 8.21
C LEU A 251 1.94 27.99 8.17
N THR A 252 1.22 28.32 9.24
CA THR A 252 0.44 29.57 9.34
C THR A 252 1.20 30.67 10.09
N TYR A 253 2.27 30.31 10.80
CA TYR A 253 3.01 31.13 11.76
C TYR A 253 2.11 31.74 12.85
N CYS A 254 0.93 31.16 13.07
CA CYS A 254 -0.08 31.65 13.99
C CYS A 254 -0.34 30.64 15.11
N LYS A 255 0.12 30.98 16.32
CA LYS A 255 -0.04 30.13 17.52
C LYS A 255 -1.50 29.98 17.98
N ASP A 256 -2.36 30.92 17.60
CA ASP A 256 -3.75 31.00 18.03
C ASP A 256 -4.74 30.49 16.96
N GLY A 257 -4.26 29.68 16.00
CA GLY A 257 -5.10 29.02 14.99
C GLY A 257 -6.10 28.03 15.57
N GLU A 258 -7.13 27.68 14.80
CA GLU A 258 -8.09 26.64 15.17
C GLU A 258 -7.44 25.24 15.13
N VAL A 259 -8.01 24.27 15.86
CA VAL A 259 -7.44 22.91 15.98
C VAL A 259 -7.27 22.19 14.62
N ARG A 260 -8.05 22.55 13.60
CA ARG A 260 -7.95 22.00 12.24
C ARG A 260 -6.78 22.56 11.41
N TYR A 261 -6.07 23.56 11.94
CA TYR A 261 -4.88 24.12 11.33
C TYR A 261 -3.63 23.71 12.13
N PRO A 262 -2.46 23.61 11.48
CA PRO A 262 -2.20 23.86 10.05
C PRO A 262 -2.81 22.77 9.14
N THR A 263 -3.16 23.12 7.91
CA THR A 263 -3.59 22.12 6.92
C THR A 263 -2.40 21.30 6.44
N PHE A 264 -2.64 20.05 6.05
CA PHE A 264 -1.58 19.18 5.55
C PHE A 264 -2.07 18.23 4.46
N LEU A 265 -1.12 17.73 3.68
CA LEU A 265 -1.25 16.63 2.72
C LEU A 265 -0.33 15.50 3.17
N GLU A 266 -0.82 14.26 3.15
CA GLU A 266 -0.06 13.06 3.51
C GLU A 266 0.15 12.18 2.28
N PHE A 267 1.35 11.59 2.19
CA PHE A 267 1.79 10.75 1.09
C PHE A 267 2.45 9.48 1.66
N GLU A 268 2.18 8.35 1.02
CA GLU A 268 2.62 7.04 1.54
C GLU A 268 4.09 6.76 1.29
N ASN A 269 4.69 7.45 0.31
CA ASN A 269 6.04 7.20 -0.17
C ASN A 269 6.66 8.39 -0.92
N LEU A 270 7.97 8.29 -1.17
CA LEU A 270 8.77 9.34 -1.82
C LEU A 270 8.31 9.65 -3.24
N ILE A 271 7.89 8.62 -3.98
CA ILE A 271 7.47 8.78 -5.38
C ILE A 271 6.21 9.64 -5.47
N GLU A 272 5.24 9.39 -4.60
CA GLU A 272 3.99 10.16 -4.54
C GLU A 272 4.23 11.63 -4.23
N VAL A 273 5.01 11.93 -3.20
CA VAL A 273 5.29 13.32 -2.81
C VAL A 273 6.13 14.06 -3.85
N MET A 274 7.12 13.41 -4.47
CA MET A 274 7.92 14.02 -5.54
C MET A 274 7.09 14.28 -6.80
N SER A 275 6.23 13.33 -7.18
CA SER A 275 5.30 13.50 -8.31
C SER A 275 4.30 14.63 -8.05
N PHE A 276 3.84 14.79 -6.81
CA PHE A 276 2.96 15.89 -6.42
C PHE A 276 3.67 17.24 -6.55
N ILE A 277 4.87 17.38 -5.95
CA ILE A 277 5.66 18.61 -5.99
C ILE A 277 5.96 19.01 -7.45
N GLU A 278 6.41 18.05 -8.26
CA GLU A 278 6.71 18.29 -9.67
C GLU A 278 5.47 18.74 -10.45
N LYS A 279 4.34 18.06 -10.26
CA LYS A 279 3.08 18.40 -10.92
C LYS A 279 2.63 19.80 -10.52
N GLU A 280 2.63 20.13 -9.24
CA GLU A 280 2.23 21.46 -8.74
C GLU A 280 3.12 22.56 -9.33
N TYR A 281 4.44 22.31 -9.38
CA TYR A 281 5.39 23.24 -9.99
C TYR A 281 5.08 23.48 -11.47
N VAL A 282 4.87 22.41 -12.24
CA VAL A 282 4.56 22.49 -13.68
C VAL A 282 3.22 23.20 -13.93
N GLU A 283 2.18 22.93 -13.13
CA GLU A 283 0.85 23.49 -13.36
C GLU A 283 0.74 24.97 -12.98
N ASN A 284 1.51 25.43 -12.00
CA ASN A 284 1.33 26.77 -11.42
C ASN A 284 2.50 27.73 -11.69
N TYR A 285 3.68 27.24 -12.10
CA TYR A 285 4.90 28.06 -12.20
C TYR A 285 5.68 27.89 -13.52
N LEU A 286 5.27 26.98 -14.40
CA LEU A 286 5.78 26.84 -15.78
C LEU A 286 4.70 27.17 -16.82
#